data_AF-A0A965B2C5-F1
#
_entry.id   AF-A0A965B2C5-F1
#
_cell.length_a   1.000
_cell.length_b   1.000
_cell.length_c   1.000
_cell.angle_alpha   90.00
_cell.angle_beta   90.00
_cell.angle_gamma   90.00
#
_symmetry.space_group_name_H-M   'P 1'
#
loop_
_entity.id
_entity.type
_entity.pdbx_description
1 polymer ?
#
loop_
_entity_poly.entity_id
_entity_poly.type
_entity_poly.pdbx_seq_one_letter_code
_entity_poly.pdbx_strand_id
1 'polypeptide(L)'
;MGADIHPELRRVARLLPRRMVYPWSVPLLRRLPDLPRPSNHDVEVLTLPSGAGVRLYRPSGSSSPAPGLVWIHGGGYVIGSAAQDDRLCRDWADRLGVVVAAAEYRLAPEHPYPTPLEDCYQVLTWLAGLPGVDADRVAIGGASAGGGLAAALALLARDRGEVRPVLQILSYPMLDDRTLDPALDDPGFRLWDTASNRFGWRSYLGGADPASAVPARCEDLTGLPPAWIGVGTLDLFHGEDLTYAARLAAAGVPCEFHEVPGAFHGFDRVAPKATVSQAYFDGTCESLRKACA
;
A
#
# COMPACT_ATOMS: atom_id res chain seq x y z
N MET A 1 -24.09 -16.38 -9.77
CA MET A 1 -24.10 -15.26 -10.73
C MET A 1 -22.93 -14.39 -10.35
N GLY A 2 -21.88 -14.32 -11.18
CA GLY A 2 -20.69 -13.50 -10.85
C GLY A 2 -21.10 -12.04 -10.71
N ALA A 3 -20.56 -11.34 -9.71
CA ALA A 3 -20.87 -9.94 -9.51
C ALA A 3 -20.38 -9.12 -10.72
N ASP A 4 -21.22 -8.22 -11.21
CA ASP A 4 -20.90 -7.41 -12.38
C ASP A 4 -19.81 -6.38 -12.05
N ILE A 5 -18.84 -6.23 -12.96
CA ILE A 5 -17.83 -5.16 -12.87
C ILE A 5 -18.53 -3.80 -12.87
N HIS A 6 -18.07 -2.91 -11.99
CA HIS A 6 -18.60 -1.56 -11.83
C HIS A 6 -18.69 -0.85 -13.19
N PRO A 7 -19.80 -0.17 -13.54
CA PRO A 7 -20.03 0.38 -14.88
C PRO A 7 -18.89 1.25 -15.41
N GLU A 8 -18.32 2.12 -14.58
CA GLU A 8 -17.21 3.01 -14.97
C GLU A 8 -15.90 2.26 -15.25
N LEU A 9 -15.73 1.06 -14.71
CA LEU A 9 -14.52 0.26 -14.81
C LEU A 9 -14.59 -0.79 -15.95
N ARG A 10 -15.78 -1.08 -16.48
CA ARG A 10 -15.99 -2.12 -17.50
C ARG A 10 -15.13 -1.95 -18.74
N ARG A 11 -14.95 -0.70 -19.20
CA ARG A 11 -14.19 -0.43 -20.43
C ARG A 11 -12.72 -0.80 -20.28
N VAL A 12 -12.10 -0.39 -19.17
CA VAL A 12 -10.69 -0.71 -18.90
C VAL A 12 -10.53 -2.20 -18.57
N ALA A 13 -11.47 -2.79 -17.83
CA ALA A 13 -11.41 -4.20 -17.43
C ALA A 13 -11.38 -5.18 -18.61
N ARG A 14 -11.94 -4.81 -19.78
CA ARG A 14 -11.88 -5.64 -21.00
C ARG A 14 -10.48 -5.76 -21.59
N LEU A 15 -9.58 -4.83 -21.26
CA LEU A 15 -8.22 -4.76 -21.79
C LEU A 15 -7.18 -5.30 -20.80
N LEU A 16 -7.58 -5.52 -19.55
CA LEU A 16 -6.68 -5.95 -18.49
C LEU A 16 -6.65 -7.48 -18.39
N PRO A 17 -5.46 -8.08 -18.22
CA PRO A 17 -5.38 -9.49 -17.93
C PRO A 17 -5.89 -9.78 -16.52
N ARG A 18 -6.30 -11.03 -16.27
CA ARG A 18 -6.55 -11.50 -14.89
C ARG A 18 -5.26 -11.61 -14.10
N ARG A 19 -4.24 -12.17 -14.74
CA ARG A 19 -2.92 -12.43 -14.17
C ARG A 19 -1.88 -11.51 -14.77
N MET A 20 -1.18 -10.77 -13.92
CA MET A 20 -0.06 -9.92 -14.35
C MET A 20 1.31 -10.58 -14.16
N VAL A 21 1.49 -11.35 -13.07
CA VAL A 21 2.82 -11.81 -12.66
C VAL A 21 3.05 -13.29 -12.96
N TYR A 22 4.11 -13.54 -13.71
CA TYR A 22 4.67 -14.86 -13.98
C TYR A 22 6.16 -14.86 -13.60
N PRO A 23 6.75 -15.98 -13.14
CA PRO A 23 8.17 -16.03 -12.81
C PRO A 23 9.09 -15.54 -13.94
N TRP A 24 8.73 -15.87 -15.19
CA TRP A 24 9.49 -15.44 -16.37
C TRP A 24 9.25 -13.97 -16.75
N SER A 25 8.15 -13.34 -16.34
CA SER A 25 7.82 -11.95 -16.69
C SER A 25 8.44 -10.93 -15.74
N VAL A 26 8.81 -11.33 -14.52
CA VAL A 26 9.38 -10.42 -13.50
C VAL A 26 10.59 -9.62 -14.00
N PRO A 27 11.63 -10.24 -14.60
CA PRO A 27 12.79 -9.47 -15.08
C PRO A 27 12.44 -8.45 -16.16
N LEU A 28 11.43 -8.74 -16.99
CA LEU A 28 10.95 -7.83 -18.01
C LEU A 28 10.15 -6.68 -17.39
N LEU A 29 9.20 -6.99 -16.50
CA LEU A 29 8.35 -6.00 -15.83
C LEU A 29 9.18 -4.99 -15.02
N ARG A 30 10.27 -5.45 -14.37
CA ARG A 30 11.20 -4.56 -13.64
C ARG A 30 12.02 -3.63 -14.52
N ARG A 31 12.19 -3.95 -15.80
CA ARG A 31 12.92 -3.11 -16.77
C ARG A 31 12.03 -2.12 -17.50
N LEU A 32 10.71 -2.26 -17.39
CA LEU A 32 9.81 -1.30 -17.96
C LEU A 32 9.94 0.01 -17.16
N PRO A 33 10.37 1.10 -17.79
CA PRO A 33 10.40 2.38 -17.10
C PRO A 33 8.97 2.74 -16.71
N ASP A 34 8.77 3.21 -15.49
CA ASP A 34 7.54 3.92 -15.15
C ASP A 34 7.43 5.09 -16.12
N LEU A 35 6.34 5.14 -16.91
CA LEU A 35 6.17 6.17 -17.92
C LEU A 35 6.26 7.55 -17.24
N PRO A 36 7.34 8.32 -17.48
CA PRO A 36 7.52 9.58 -16.79
C PRO A 36 6.41 10.53 -17.25
N ARG A 37 5.58 10.96 -16.30
CA ARG A 37 4.69 12.09 -16.54
C ARG A 37 5.46 13.35 -16.15
N PRO A 38 5.62 14.33 -17.06
CA PRO A 38 6.30 15.58 -16.72
C PRO A 38 5.56 16.26 -15.58
N SER A 39 6.28 16.65 -14.52
CA SER A 39 5.77 17.54 -13.48
C SER A 39 6.77 18.65 -13.19
N ASN A 40 6.24 19.87 -12.98
CA ASN A 40 6.98 21.13 -12.79
C ASN A 40 7.46 21.38 -11.35
N HIS A 41 7.46 20.37 -10.48
CA HIS A 41 7.99 20.45 -9.11
C HIS A 41 8.96 19.30 -8.87
N ASP A 42 10.14 19.60 -8.33
CA ASP A 42 11.23 18.64 -8.16
C ASP A 42 10.87 17.61 -7.09
N VAL A 43 10.85 16.32 -7.48
CA VAL A 43 10.81 15.19 -6.54
C VAL A 43 12.24 14.94 -6.10
N GLU A 44 12.48 14.96 -4.78
CA GLU A 44 13.79 14.62 -4.23
C GLU A 44 13.94 13.11 -4.17
N VAL A 45 14.90 12.57 -4.91
CA VAL A 45 15.24 11.14 -4.90
C VAL A 45 16.47 10.96 -4.02
N LEU A 46 16.30 10.25 -2.92
CA LEU A 46 17.31 10.06 -1.87
C LEU A 46 17.60 8.57 -1.68
N THR A 47 18.81 8.27 -1.24
CA THR A 47 19.17 6.95 -0.70
C THR A 47 19.58 7.14 0.74
N LEU A 48 18.88 6.47 1.66
CA LEU A 48 19.21 6.52 3.09
C LEU A 48 20.50 5.75 3.36
N PRO A 49 21.20 6.00 4.48
CA PRO A 49 22.41 5.26 4.85
C PRO A 49 22.21 3.73 4.93
N SER A 50 20.98 3.27 5.18
CA SER A 50 20.59 1.86 5.17
C SER A 50 20.57 1.22 3.77
N GLY A 51 20.63 2.03 2.72
CA GLY A 51 20.45 1.63 1.33
C GLY A 51 19.00 1.71 0.82
N ALA A 52 18.02 1.99 1.69
CA ALA A 52 16.63 2.19 1.28
C ALA A 52 16.48 3.48 0.44
N GLY A 53 15.76 3.42 -0.67
CA GLY A 53 15.49 4.59 -1.49
C GLY A 53 14.23 5.33 -1.02
N VAL A 54 14.19 6.64 -1.23
CA VAL A 54 13.05 7.50 -0.90
C VAL A 54 12.80 8.47 -2.04
N ARG A 55 11.54 8.62 -2.43
CA ARG A 55 11.06 9.75 -3.23
C ARG A 55 10.27 10.67 -2.31
N LEU A 56 10.78 11.88 -2.08
CA LEU A 56 10.22 12.83 -1.14
C LEU A 56 9.44 13.92 -1.89
N TYR A 57 8.22 14.16 -1.43
CA TYR A 57 7.32 15.19 -1.94
C TYR A 57 7.04 16.17 -0.81
N ARG A 58 7.44 17.42 -1.02
CA ARG A 58 7.14 18.51 -0.09
C ARG A 58 5.97 19.34 -0.61
N PRO A 59 5.01 19.71 0.25
CA PRO A 59 3.89 20.54 -0.14
C PRO A 59 4.35 21.97 -0.47
N SER A 60 3.72 22.57 -1.48
CA SER A 60 3.95 23.99 -1.80
C SER A 60 3.25 24.89 -0.77
N GLY A 61 3.94 25.22 0.33
CA GLY A 61 3.47 26.23 1.32
C GLY A 61 2.74 25.69 2.54
N SER A 62 3.15 24.55 3.11
CA SER A 62 2.61 24.05 4.39
C SER A 62 3.11 24.84 5.61
N SER A 63 2.33 24.78 6.70
CA SER A 63 2.82 25.12 8.04
C SER A 63 3.95 24.17 8.45
N SER A 64 4.98 24.69 9.11
CA SER A 64 6.06 23.89 9.69
C SER A 64 5.91 23.86 11.22
N PRO A 65 5.95 22.68 11.87
CA PRO A 65 6.13 21.35 11.27
C PRO A 65 4.85 20.83 10.60
N ALA A 66 5.03 20.12 9.47
CA ALA A 66 3.96 19.52 8.67
C ALA A 66 3.76 18.04 9.06
N PRO A 67 2.55 17.48 8.89
CA PRO A 67 2.34 16.04 9.04
C PRO A 67 3.13 15.24 8.00
N GLY A 68 3.47 14.00 8.32
CA GLY A 68 4.20 13.09 7.45
C GLY A 68 3.32 11.95 6.93
N LEU A 69 3.63 11.43 5.74
CA LEU A 69 3.08 10.18 5.22
C LEU A 69 4.20 9.33 4.62
N VAL A 70 4.39 8.11 5.15
CA VAL A 70 5.15 7.08 4.42
C VAL A 70 4.19 6.37 3.47
N TRP A 71 4.49 6.37 2.17
CA TRP A 71 3.73 5.62 1.17
C TRP A 71 4.54 4.44 0.64
N ILE A 72 3.93 3.26 0.61
CA ILE A 72 4.57 2.01 0.17
C ILE A 72 3.86 1.49 -1.06
N HIS A 73 4.60 1.40 -2.15
CA HIS A 73 4.06 1.04 -3.45
C HIS A 73 3.64 -0.44 -3.52
N GLY A 74 2.70 -0.77 -4.40
CA GLY A 74 2.29 -2.15 -4.66
C GLY A 74 3.21 -2.89 -5.64
N GLY A 75 2.89 -4.16 -5.91
CA GLY A 75 3.62 -4.98 -6.88
C GLY A 75 3.97 -6.39 -6.40
N GLY A 76 3.19 -6.94 -5.45
CA GLY A 76 3.35 -8.32 -5.01
C GLY A 76 4.69 -8.64 -4.37
N TYR A 77 5.37 -7.64 -3.79
CA TYR A 77 6.75 -7.70 -3.27
C TYR A 77 7.86 -7.91 -4.31
N VAL A 78 7.49 -8.14 -5.58
CA VAL A 78 8.42 -8.63 -6.62
C VAL A 78 8.58 -7.69 -7.80
N ILE A 79 7.70 -6.71 -7.98
CA ILE A 79 7.77 -5.68 -9.04
C ILE A 79 7.32 -4.32 -8.47
N GLY A 80 7.34 -3.29 -9.31
CA GLY A 80 6.96 -1.92 -8.95
C GLY A 80 8.17 -1.08 -8.56
N SER A 81 7.91 0.21 -8.38
CA SER A 81 8.85 1.20 -7.84
C SER A 81 8.07 2.28 -7.12
N ALA A 82 8.72 3.11 -6.31
CA ALA A 82 8.09 4.28 -5.70
C ALA A 82 7.64 5.32 -6.76
N ALA A 83 8.29 5.35 -7.93
CA ALA A 83 7.99 6.29 -9.00
C ALA A 83 6.62 6.05 -9.66
N GLN A 84 6.08 4.84 -9.55
CA GLN A 84 4.79 4.50 -10.13
C GLN A 84 3.61 5.24 -9.47
N ASP A 85 3.79 5.73 -8.24
CA ASP A 85 2.77 6.42 -7.42
C ASP A 85 3.06 7.93 -7.27
N ASP A 86 3.99 8.46 -8.08
CA ASP A 86 4.42 9.87 -8.09
C ASP A 86 3.27 10.87 -8.08
N ARG A 87 2.25 10.64 -8.92
CA ARG A 87 1.08 11.52 -9.01
C ARG A 87 0.25 11.47 -7.74
N LEU A 88 0.04 10.26 -7.19
CA LEU A 88 -0.76 10.05 -5.99
C LEU A 88 -0.10 10.73 -4.77
N CYS A 89 1.21 10.57 -4.64
CA CYS A 89 1.99 11.20 -3.58
C CYS A 89 1.96 12.73 -3.66
N ARG A 90 2.05 13.29 -4.87
CA ARG A 90 1.86 14.74 -5.09
C ARG A 90 0.45 15.20 -4.76
N ASP A 91 -0.57 14.46 -5.20
CA ASP A 91 -1.96 14.81 -4.92
C ASP A 91 -2.22 14.86 -3.39
N TRP A 92 -1.64 13.96 -2.58
CA TRP A 92 -1.71 14.08 -1.11
C TRP A 92 -0.91 15.27 -0.58
N ALA A 93 0.34 15.46 -1.02
CA ALA A 93 1.18 16.56 -0.56
C ALA A 93 0.49 17.92 -0.81
N ASP A 94 0.01 18.15 -2.02
CA ASP A 94 -0.61 19.42 -2.42
C ASP A 94 -1.99 19.64 -1.79
N ARG A 95 -2.83 18.59 -1.70
CA ARG A 95 -4.19 18.73 -1.15
C ARG A 95 -4.25 18.82 0.36
N LEU A 96 -3.28 18.23 1.06
CA LEU A 96 -3.31 18.06 2.51
C LEU A 96 -2.18 18.78 3.24
N GLY A 97 -1.19 19.32 2.53
CA GLY A 97 -0.04 19.96 3.15
C GLY A 97 0.85 18.98 3.92
N VAL A 98 0.87 17.71 3.52
CA VAL A 98 1.66 16.65 4.16
C VAL A 98 2.97 16.41 3.42
N VAL A 99 4.04 16.09 4.14
CA VAL A 99 5.30 15.63 3.55
C VAL A 99 5.18 14.13 3.27
N VAL A 100 5.26 13.74 2.00
CA VAL A 100 5.14 12.33 1.61
C VAL A 100 6.51 11.75 1.31
N ALA A 101 6.89 10.66 1.98
CA ALA A 101 8.05 9.84 1.66
C ALA A 101 7.58 8.52 1.04
N ALA A 102 7.69 8.39 -0.28
CA ALA A 102 7.43 7.12 -0.94
C ALA A 102 8.67 6.22 -0.84
N ALA A 103 8.50 5.06 -0.20
CA ALA A 103 9.57 4.10 0.03
C ALA A 103 9.88 3.29 -1.23
N GLU A 104 11.11 3.37 -1.72
CA GLU A 104 11.68 2.49 -2.74
C GLU A 104 12.35 1.32 -2.01
N TYR A 105 11.52 0.36 -1.59
CA TYR A 105 11.97 -0.79 -0.82
C TYR A 105 12.57 -1.86 -1.74
N ARG A 106 13.57 -2.60 -1.24
CA ARG A 106 14.20 -3.67 -2.02
C ARG A 106 13.24 -4.83 -2.25
N LEU A 107 13.22 -5.36 -3.46
CA LEU A 107 12.24 -6.37 -3.88
C LEU A 107 12.72 -7.80 -3.65
N ALA A 108 11.77 -8.68 -3.36
CA ALA A 108 11.97 -10.12 -3.34
C ALA A 108 11.96 -10.71 -4.76
N PRO A 109 12.58 -11.87 -5.04
CA PRO A 109 13.25 -12.77 -4.11
C PRO A 109 14.71 -12.41 -3.80
N GLU A 110 15.29 -11.39 -4.43
CA GLU A 110 16.68 -10.98 -4.17
C GLU A 110 16.86 -10.46 -2.75
N HIS A 111 15.83 -9.78 -2.23
CA HIS A 111 15.76 -9.28 -0.86
C HIS A 111 14.45 -9.74 -0.21
N PRO A 112 14.36 -11.00 0.27
CA PRO A 112 13.17 -11.49 0.95
C PRO A 112 13.03 -10.85 2.35
N TYR A 113 11.96 -11.20 3.08
CA TYR A 113 11.76 -10.84 4.47
C TYR A 113 13.03 -11.13 5.30
N PRO A 114 13.45 -10.22 6.20
CA PRO A 114 12.75 -8.99 6.60
C PRO A 114 13.15 -7.74 5.80
N THR A 115 13.99 -7.85 4.77
CA THR A 115 14.59 -6.68 4.12
C THR A 115 13.59 -5.62 3.61
N PRO A 116 12.51 -5.96 2.89
CA PRO A 116 11.55 -4.95 2.43
C PRO A 116 10.85 -4.21 3.58
N LEU A 117 10.57 -4.92 4.68
CA LEU A 117 9.91 -4.35 5.86
C LEU A 117 10.86 -3.43 6.63
N GLU A 118 12.12 -3.85 6.80
CA GLU A 118 13.15 -3.00 7.41
C GLU A 118 13.42 -1.75 6.58
N ASP A 119 13.44 -1.84 5.25
CA ASP A 119 13.57 -0.65 4.40
C ASP A 119 12.45 0.36 4.69
N CYS A 120 11.20 -0.11 4.76
CA CYS A 120 10.06 0.74 5.11
C CYS A 120 10.19 1.33 6.53
N TYR A 121 10.69 0.56 7.50
CA TYR A 121 10.96 1.05 8.85
C TYR A 121 12.02 2.14 8.88
N GLN A 122 13.11 1.99 8.11
CA GLN A 122 14.14 3.03 7.99
C GLN A 122 13.60 4.31 7.35
N VAL A 123 12.66 4.20 6.39
CA VAL A 123 11.99 5.37 5.81
C VAL A 123 11.07 6.05 6.84
N LEU A 124 10.34 5.28 7.64
CA LEU A 124 9.49 5.80 8.72
C LEU A 124 10.28 6.59 9.77
N THR A 125 11.34 6.00 10.31
CA THR A 125 12.16 6.64 11.34
C THR A 125 12.90 7.86 10.79
N TRP A 126 13.39 7.77 9.55
CA TRP A 126 14.01 8.90 8.86
C TRP A 126 13.02 10.05 8.65
N LEU A 127 11.79 9.77 8.19
CA LEU A 127 10.78 10.80 7.96
C LEU A 127 10.38 11.47 9.27
N ALA A 128 10.16 10.69 10.33
CA ALA A 128 9.82 11.22 11.66
C ALA A 128 10.93 12.09 12.26
N GLY A 129 12.20 11.83 11.90
CA GLY A 129 13.35 12.65 12.32
C GLY A 129 13.66 13.83 11.40
N LEU A 130 12.94 14.01 10.29
CA LEU A 130 13.25 15.03 9.29
C LEU A 130 12.85 16.44 9.78
N PRO A 131 13.75 17.44 9.72
CA PRO A 131 13.40 18.80 10.08
C PRO A 131 12.20 19.32 9.28
N GLY A 132 11.21 19.85 9.98
CA GLY A 132 9.96 20.35 9.39
C GLY A 132 8.86 19.30 9.25
N VAL A 133 9.10 18.05 9.67
CA VAL A 133 8.05 17.04 9.87
C VAL A 133 7.71 16.94 11.35
N ASP A 134 6.42 16.82 11.65
CA ASP A 134 5.92 16.58 12.99
C ASP A 134 5.89 15.06 13.26
N ALA A 135 6.78 14.58 14.13
CA ALA A 135 6.93 13.17 14.46
C ALA A 135 5.66 12.56 15.08
N ASP A 136 4.84 13.37 15.74
CA ASP A 136 3.59 12.93 16.39
C ASP A 136 2.41 12.90 15.40
N ARG A 137 2.62 13.30 14.14
CA ARG A 137 1.60 13.32 13.07
C ARG A 137 2.09 12.62 11.80
N VAL A 138 2.76 11.49 11.95
CA VAL A 138 3.22 10.65 10.83
C VAL A 138 2.23 9.51 10.58
N ALA A 139 1.64 9.47 9.39
CA ALA A 139 0.86 8.34 8.92
C ALA A 139 1.71 7.38 8.09
N ILE A 140 1.25 6.15 7.94
CA ILE A 140 1.80 5.16 7.01
C ILE A 140 0.70 4.67 6.07
N GLY A 141 1.06 4.20 4.90
CA GLY A 141 0.09 3.61 3.99
C GLY A 141 0.73 2.92 2.81
N GLY A 142 -0.08 2.16 2.09
CA GLY A 142 0.36 1.53 0.86
C GLY A 142 -0.76 0.85 0.10
N ALA A 143 -0.43 0.37 -1.09
CA ALA A 143 -1.36 -0.33 -1.98
C ALA A 143 -0.93 -1.78 -2.21
N SER A 144 -1.88 -2.72 -2.23
CA SER A 144 -1.59 -4.15 -2.52
C SER A 144 -0.53 -4.70 -1.57
N ALA A 145 0.56 -5.29 -2.08
CA ALA A 145 1.73 -5.69 -1.27
C ALA A 145 2.32 -4.56 -0.41
N GLY A 146 2.27 -3.31 -0.86
CA GLY A 146 2.67 -2.15 -0.08
C GLY A 146 1.71 -1.85 1.07
N GLY A 147 0.41 -2.11 0.88
CA GLY A 147 -0.58 -2.08 1.96
C GLY A 147 -0.31 -3.17 2.99
N GLY A 148 0.08 -4.36 2.53
CA GLY A 148 0.59 -5.44 3.39
C GLY A 148 1.83 -5.03 4.20
N LEU A 149 2.81 -4.39 3.56
CA LEU A 149 3.98 -3.83 4.24
C LEU A 149 3.61 -2.72 5.22
N ALA A 150 2.63 -1.87 4.91
CA ALA A 150 2.16 -0.83 5.82
C ALA A 150 1.52 -1.43 7.09
N ALA A 151 0.71 -2.48 6.96
CA ALA A 151 0.16 -3.21 8.10
C ALA A 151 1.26 -3.90 8.93
N ALA A 152 2.24 -4.55 8.28
CA ALA A 152 3.39 -5.13 8.95
C ALA A 152 4.26 -4.05 9.64
N LEU A 153 4.41 -2.89 9.02
CA LEU A 153 5.15 -1.75 9.58
C LEU A 153 4.44 -1.18 10.80
N ALA A 154 3.10 -1.14 10.82
CA ALA A 154 2.32 -0.74 11.99
C ALA A 154 2.63 -1.64 13.21
N LEU A 155 2.65 -2.96 12.98
CA LEU A 155 3.02 -3.96 14.00
C LEU A 155 4.47 -3.75 14.47
N LEU A 156 5.42 -3.65 13.54
CA LEU A 156 6.83 -3.45 13.86
C LEU A 156 7.07 -2.14 14.62
N ALA A 157 6.40 -1.05 14.23
CA ALA A 157 6.51 0.25 14.89
C ALA A 157 5.94 0.21 16.31
N ARG A 158 4.80 -0.45 16.53
CA ARG A 158 4.25 -0.69 17.87
C ARG A 158 5.24 -1.45 18.75
N ASP A 159 5.80 -2.54 18.22
CA ASP A 159 6.66 -3.45 18.98
C ASP A 159 8.01 -2.80 19.33
N ARG A 160 8.56 -1.95 18.46
CA ARG A 160 9.80 -1.19 18.70
C ARG A 160 9.58 0.05 19.55
N GLY A 161 8.43 0.71 19.41
CA GLY A 161 8.04 1.88 20.20
C GLY A 161 8.81 3.18 19.91
N GLU A 162 9.64 3.22 18.87
CA GLU A 162 10.45 4.39 18.51
C GLU A 162 9.64 5.48 17.78
N VAL A 163 8.72 5.08 16.90
CA VAL A 163 7.80 5.95 16.17
C VAL A 163 6.41 5.35 16.26
N ARG A 164 5.39 6.19 16.51
CA ARG A 164 3.99 5.77 16.60
C ARG A 164 3.20 6.39 15.46
N PRO A 165 2.92 5.64 14.37
CA PRO A 165 2.08 6.16 13.31
C PRO A 165 0.71 6.59 13.85
N VAL A 166 0.11 7.63 13.29
CA VAL A 166 -1.24 8.11 13.69
C VAL A 166 -2.37 7.47 12.89
N LEU A 167 -2.04 6.88 11.74
CA LEU A 167 -2.99 6.26 10.81
C LEU A 167 -2.26 5.24 9.94
N GLN A 168 -2.95 4.17 9.58
CA GLN A 168 -2.56 3.27 8.49
C GLN A 168 -3.58 3.31 7.34
N ILE A 169 -3.16 3.75 6.14
CA ILE A 169 -3.99 3.75 4.92
C ILE A 169 -3.68 2.49 4.11
N LEU A 170 -4.58 1.52 4.15
CA LEU A 170 -4.41 0.22 3.52
C LEU A 170 -5.33 0.10 2.29
N SER A 171 -4.77 0.31 1.10
CA SER A 171 -5.50 0.20 -0.17
C SER A 171 -5.39 -1.22 -0.72
N TYR A 172 -6.50 -1.97 -0.70
CA TYR A 172 -6.65 -3.39 -1.07
C TYR A 172 -5.42 -4.22 -0.64
N PRO A 173 -5.05 -4.18 0.65
CA PRO A 173 -3.77 -4.68 1.12
C PRO A 173 -3.64 -6.19 0.96
N MET A 174 -2.45 -6.66 0.59
CA MET A 174 -2.11 -8.09 0.59
C MET A 174 -1.70 -8.50 2.01
N LEU A 175 -2.59 -9.14 2.76
CA LEU A 175 -2.48 -9.35 4.22
C LEU A 175 -2.29 -10.80 4.64
N ASP A 176 -2.76 -11.79 3.85
CA ASP A 176 -2.77 -13.20 4.25
C ASP A 176 -2.08 -14.12 3.24
N ASP A 177 -1.06 -14.84 3.71
CA ASP A 177 -0.33 -15.83 2.90
C ASP A 177 -1.13 -17.11 2.62
N ARG A 178 -2.33 -17.25 3.21
CA ARG A 178 -3.22 -18.41 3.01
C ARG A 178 -4.21 -18.23 1.86
N THR A 179 -4.34 -17.02 1.30
CA THR A 179 -5.26 -16.72 0.18
C THR A 179 -4.71 -17.26 -1.15
N LEU A 180 -4.67 -18.59 -1.26
CA LEU A 180 -3.96 -19.31 -2.30
C LEU A 180 -4.83 -20.35 -3.02
N ASP A 181 -6.02 -20.65 -2.52
CA ASP A 181 -6.90 -21.66 -3.12
C ASP A 181 -7.42 -21.19 -4.48
N PRO A 182 -7.13 -21.90 -5.60
CA PRO A 182 -7.64 -21.55 -6.92
C PRO A 182 -9.17 -21.47 -7.00
N ALA A 183 -9.91 -22.09 -6.07
CA ALA A 183 -11.36 -21.96 -5.98
C ALA A 183 -11.83 -20.54 -5.63
N LEU A 184 -10.94 -19.69 -5.12
CA LEU A 184 -11.20 -18.28 -4.85
C LEU A 184 -11.17 -17.41 -6.13
N ASP A 185 -10.59 -17.90 -7.23
CA ASP A 185 -10.48 -17.10 -8.46
C ASP A 185 -11.85 -16.84 -9.09
N ASP A 186 -12.18 -15.57 -9.31
CA ASP A 186 -13.42 -15.14 -9.95
C ASP A 186 -13.17 -14.63 -11.40
N PRO A 187 -14.08 -14.89 -12.36
CA PRO A 187 -13.97 -14.35 -13.71
C PRO A 187 -13.84 -12.82 -13.82
N GLY A 188 -14.32 -12.09 -12.82
CA GLY A 188 -14.27 -10.64 -12.64
C GLY A 188 -12.92 -10.11 -12.17
N PHE A 189 -12.04 -10.94 -11.60
CA PHE A 189 -10.72 -10.52 -11.15
C PHE A 189 -9.85 -9.98 -12.28
N ARG A 190 -9.04 -8.97 -11.98
CA ARG A 190 -8.08 -8.35 -12.89
C ARG A 190 -6.79 -8.07 -12.14
N LEU A 191 -5.67 -8.09 -12.87
CA LEU A 191 -4.31 -7.77 -12.42
C LEU A 191 -3.70 -8.77 -11.42
N TRP A 192 -4.49 -9.26 -10.46
CA TRP A 192 -4.04 -10.15 -9.40
C TRP A 192 -4.97 -11.36 -9.27
N ASP A 193 -4.36 -12.54 -9.15
CA ASP A 193 -5.02 -13.85 -9.02
C ASP A 193 -4.28 -14.72 -8.00
N THR A 194 -4.85 -15.86 -7.64
CA THR A 194 -4.25 -16.77 -6.63
C THR A 194 -2.85 -17.25 -7.01
N ALA A 195 -2.56 -17.38 -8.30
CA ALA A 195 -1.25 -17.79 -8.80
C ALA A 195 -0.19 -16.68 -8.65
N SER A 196 -0.55 -15.43 -8.91
CA SER A 196 0.30 -14.26 -8.63
C SER A 196 0.51 -14.12 -7.13
N ASN A 197 -0.54 -14.31 -6.34
CA ASN A 197 -0.49 -14.23 -4.88
C ASN A 197 0.50 -15.24 -4.29
N ARG A 198 0.40 -16.51 -4.73
CA ARG A 198 1.31 -17.59 -4.35
C ARG A 198 2.76 -17.27 -4.66
N PHE A 199 3.01 -16.70 -5.84
CA PHE A 199 4.36 -16.32 -6.25
C PHE A 199 4.90 -15.18 -5.38
N GLY A 200 4.11 -14.11 -5.19
CA GLY A 200 4.48 -12.98 -4.35
C GLY A 200 4.81 -13.37 -2.91
N TRP A 201 3.92 -14.12 -2.24
CA TRP A 201 4.16 -14.61 -0.88
C TRP A 201 5.37 -15.53 -0.78
N ARG A 202 5.55 -16.47 -1.72
CA ARG A 202 6.71 -17.36 -1.72
C ARG A 202 8.02 -16.58 -1.87
N SER A 203 8.04 -15.59 -2.77
CA SER A 203 9.21 -14.74 -2.97
C SER A 203 9.49 -13.89 -1.73
N TYR A 204 8.48 -13.23 -1.18
CA TYR A 204 8.62 -12.38 -0.01
C TYR A 204 9.07 -13.16 1.22
N LEU A 205 8.43 -14.28 1.54
CA LEU A 205 8.78 -15.06 2.73
C LEU A 205 10.19 -15.64 2.64
N GLY A 206 10.63 -16.13 1.47
CA GLY A 206 11.98 -16.65 1.30
C GLY A 206 12.36 -17.80 2.26
N GLY A 207 11.37 -18.48 2.84
CA GLY A 207 11.56 -19.51 3.88
C GLY A 207 11.44 -19.02 5.33
N ALA A 208 11.18 -17.74 5.56
CA ALA A 208 10.86 -17.20 6.88
C ALA A 208 9.54 -17.75 7.44
N ASP A 209 9.42 -17.73 8.76
CA ASP A 209 8.18 -18.07 9.46
C ASP A 209 7.08 -17.03 9.15
N PRO A 210 5.93 -17.42 8.57
CA PRO A 210 4.82 -16.51 8.33
C PRO A 210 4.34 -15.76 9.59
N ALA A 211 4.49 -16.34 10.78
CA ALA A 211 4.06 -15.71 12.03
C ALA A 211 4.80 -14.39 12.34
N SER A 212 6.02 -14.21 11.83
CA SER A 212 6.81 -12.98 12.01
C SER A 212 6.71 -12.00 10.84
N ALA A 213 6.23 -12.46 9.68
CA ALA A 213 6.28 -11.71 8.43
C ALA A 213 4.92 -11.26 7.89
N VAL A 214 3.84 -11.98 8.23
CA VAL A 214 2.52 -11.82 7.60
C VAL A 214 1.56 -11.13 8.57
N PRO A 215 1.01 -9.94 8.24
CA PRO A 215 0.14 -9.20 9.15
C PRO A 215 -1.07 -9.99 9.67
N ALA A 216 -1.72 -10.78 8.80
CA ALA A 216 -2.87 -11.59 9.20
C ALA A 216 -2.52 -12.74 10.17
N ARG A 217 -1.24 -13.04 10.37
CA ARG A 217 -0.79 -14.06 11.34
C ARG A 217 -0.60 -13.52 12.75
N CYS A 218 -0.44 -12.21 12.94
CA CYS A 218 -0.26 -11.62 14.26
C CYS A 218 -1.55 -11.75 15.08
N GLU A 219 -1.52 -12.38 16.26
CA GLU A 219 -2.71 -12.63 17.08
C GLU A 219 -3.21 -11.38 17.82
N ASP A 220 -2.29 -10.56 18.33
CA ASP A 220 -2.59 -9.34 19.09
C ASP A 220 -2.45 -8.11 18.21
N LEU A 221 -3.58 -7.46 17.90
CA LEU A 221 -3.64 -6.21 17.13
C LEU A 221 -3.87 -4.99 18.04
N THR A 222 -3.86 -5.14 19.36
CA THR A 222 -4.07 -4.02 20.28
C THR A 222 -2.95 -2.99 20.14
N GLY A 223 -3.29 -1.72 20.37
CA GLY A 223 -2.34 -0.61 20.31
C GLY A 223 -1.84 -0.24 18.91
N LEU A 224 -2.38 -0.84 17.84
CA LEU A 224 -2.14 -0.38 16.47
C LEU A 224 -2.80 0.97 16.18
N PRO A 225 -2.27 1.76 15.22
CA PRO A 225 -2.91 2.98 14.79
C PRO A 225 -4.29 2.72 14.17
N PRO A 226 -5.21 3.69 14.25
CA PRO A 226 -6.44 3.68 13.45
C PRO A 226 -6.16 3.34 11.99
N ALA A 227 -7.09 2.62 11.36
CA ALA A 227 -6.94 2.16 9.99
C ALA A 227 -8.02 2.74 9.08
N TRP A 228 -7.61 3.05 7.85
CA TRP A 228 -8.51 3.15 6.71
C TRP A 228 -8.20 1.96 5.80
N ILE A 229 -9.20 1.13 5.50
CA ILE A 229 -9.06 -0.03 4.63
C ILE A 229 -10.05 0.11 3.49
N GLY A 230 -9.55 0.14 2.26
CA GLY A 230 -10.38 0.22 1.06
C GLY A 230 -10.17 -0.99 0.17
N VAL A 231 -11.23 -1.60 -0.35
CA VAL A 231 -11.11 -2.78 -1.24
C VAL A 231 -12.31 -2.93 -2.15
N GLY A 232 -12.09 -3.45 -3.36
CA GLY A 232 -13.17 -3.76 -4.29
C GLY A 232 -13.78 -5.14 -4.05
N THR A 233 -15.07 -5.32 -4.31
CA THR A 233 -15.72 -6.65 -4.13
C THR A 233 -15.33 -7.69 -5.19
N LEU A 234 -14.63 -7.29 -6.25
CA LEU A 234 -14.03 -8.17 -7.26
C LEU A 234 -12.50 -8.19 -7.14
N ASP A 235 -12.01 -8.12 -5.92
CA ASP A 235 -10.60 -8.27 -5.56
C ASP A 235 -10.39 -9.60 -4.83
N LEU A 236 -9.26 -10.25 -5.08
CA LEU A 236 -8.84 -11.46 -4.36
C LEU A 236 -8.73 -11.18 -2.85
N PHE A 237 -8.30 -9.96 -2.49
CA PHE A 237 -8.04 -9.60 -1.09
C PHE A 237 -9.30 -9.20 -0.31
N HIS A 238 -10.45 -9.08 -0.96
CA HIS A 238 -11.69 -8.63 -0.32
C HIS A 238 -12.02 -9.38 0.97
N GLY A 239 -11.91 -10.72 0.95
CA GLY A 239 -12.21 -11.55 2.13
C GLY A 239 -11.18 -11.43 3.26
N GLU A 240 -9.89 -11.33 2.95
CA GLU A 240 -8.84 -11.16 3.96
C GLU A 240 -8.85 -9.75 4.57
N ASP A 241 -9.17 -8.73 3.76
CA ASP A 241 -9.30 -7.34 4.20
C ASP A 241 -10.48 -7.17 5.15
N LEU A 242 -11.64 -7.76 4.81
CA LEU A 242 -12.80 -7.79 5.69
C LEU A 242 -12.47 -8.50 7.01
N THR A 243 -11.74 -9.60 6.95
CA THR A 243 -11.31 -10.35 8.14
C THR A 243 -10.37 -9.52 9.00
N TYR A 244 -9.39 -8.84 8.41
CA TYR A 244 -8.45 -8.01 9.15
C TYR A 244 -9.14 -6.79 9.79
N ALA A 245 -10.04 -6.12 9.07
CA ALA A 245 -10.86 -5.03 9.60
C ALA A 245 -11.69 -5.46 10.82
N ALA A 246 -12.32 -6.64 10.76
CA ALA A 246 -13.07 -7.20 11.88
C ALA A 246 -12.18 -7.49 13.09
N ARG A 247 -10.93 -7.95 12.86
CA ARG A 247 -9.96 -8.22 13.93
C ARG A 247 -9.42 -6.94 14.57
N LEU A 248 -9.17 -5.89 13.79
CA LEU A 248 -8.83 -4.56 14.31
C LEU A 248 -9.94 -4.04 15.23
N ALA A 249 -11.19 -4.11 14.78
CA ALA A 249 -12.34 -3.71 15.59
C ALA A 249 -12.46 -4.53 16.88
N ALA A 250 -12.26 -5.85 16.81
CA ALA A 250 -12.27 -6.72 17.99
C ALA A 250 -11.14 -6.41 18.99
N ALA A 251 -10.00 -5.91 18.51
CA ALA A 251 -8.88 -5.45 19.33
C ALA A 251 -9.06 -4.00 19.84
N GLY A 252 -10.18 -3.34 19.56
CA GLY A 252 -10.45 -1.96 19.95
C GLY A 252 -9.72 -0.91 19.11
N VAL A 253 -9.20 -1.27 17.94
CA VAL A 253 -8.55 -0.34 17.00
C VAL A 253 -9.61 0.23 16.05
N PRO A 254 -9.78 1.56 15.97
CA PRO A 254 -10.72 2.17 15.03
C PRO A 254 -10.36 1.82 13.58
N CYS A 255 -11.35 1.40 12.79
CA CYS A 255 -11.16 1.03 11.40
C CYS A 255 -12.30 1.57 10.53
N GLU A 256 -11.99 2.46 9.59
CA GLU A 256 -12.88 2.87 8.50
C GLU A 256 -12.73 1.85 7.37
N PHE A 257 -13.76 1.04 7.10
CA PHE A 257 -13.76 0.04 6.02
C PHE A 257 -14.60 0.51 4.83
N HIS A 258 -13.97 0.59 3.66
CA HIS A 258 -14.54 1.11 2.43
C HIS A 258 -14.58 0.04 1.34
N GLU A 259 -15.72 -0.62 1.25
CA GLU A 259 -15.98 -1.58 0.18
C GLU A 259 -16.46 -0.86 -1.09
N VAL A 260 -15.89 -1.21 -2.25
CA VAL A 260 -16.24 -0.64 -3.55
C VAL A 260 -16.90 -1.72 -4.43
N PRO A 261 -18.24 -1.70 -4.58
CA PRO A 261 -18.96 -2.72 -5.35
C PRO A 261 -18.50 -2.83 -6.80
N GLY A 262 -18.15 -4.04 -7.22
CA GLY A 262 -17.76 -4.36 -8.60
C GLY A 262 -16.39 -3.81 -9.01
N ALA A 263 -15.61 -3.23 -8.08
CA ALA A 263 -14.24 -2.83 -8.35
C ALA A 263 -13.29 -4.02 -8.20
N PHE A 264 -12.28 -4.06 -9.08
CA PHE A 264 -11.23 -5.09 -9.09
C PHE A 264 -9.91 -4.53 -8.56
N HIS A 265 -8.92 -5.40 -8.36
CA HIS A 265 -7.61 -5.02 -7.83
C HIS A 265 -6.94 -3.86 -8.60
N GLY A 266 -6.53 -2.80 -7.89
CA GLY A 266 -5.86 -1.64 -8.48
C GLY A 266 -6.70 -0.82 -9.48
N PHE A 267 -8.04 -0.87 -9.35
CA PHE A 267 -8.96 -0.14 -10.25
C PHE A 267 -8.69 1.36 -10.33
N ASP A 268 -8.32 1.97 -9.22
CA ASP A 268 -8.04 3.40 -9.06
C ASP A 268 -6.75 3.81 -9.80
N ARG A 269 -5.73 2.95 -9.82
CA ARG A 269 -4.51 3.17 -10.61
C ARG A 269 -4.77 3.12 -12.11
N VAL A 270 -5.59 2.17 -12.59
CA VAL A 270 -5.85 1.98 -14.03
C VAL A 270 -6.95 2.89 -14.57
N ALA A 271 -7.86 3.35 -13.71
CA ALA A 271 -8.94 4.28 -14.04
C ALA A 271 -8.96 5.50 -13.11
N PRO A 272 -7.88 6.30 -13.02
CA PRO A 272 -7.74 7.37 -12.02
C PRO A 272 -8.63 8.59 -12.27
N LYS A 273 -9.37 8.59 -13.38
CA LYS A 273 -10.34 9.64 -13.74
C LYS A 273 -11.79 9.18 -13.56
N ALA A 274 -12.03 7.92 -13.22
CA ALA A 274 -13.35 7.44 -12.91
C ALA A 274 -13.82 8.06 -11.59
N THR A 275 -15.10 8.40 -11.50
CA THR A 275 -15.71 8.99 -10.30
C THR A 275 -15.52 8.05 -9.10
N VAL A 276 -15.67 6.74 -9.31
CA VAL A 276 -15.47 5.74 -8.26
C VAL A 276 -14.03 5.76 -7.71
N SER A 277 -13.03 5.97 -8.56
CA SER A 277 -11.62 6.07 -8.15
C SER A 277 -11.32 7.39 -7.43
N GLN A 278 -11.95 8.49 -7.86
CA GLN A 278 -11.81 9.79 -7.21
C GLN A 278 -12.45 9.77 -5.82
N ALA A 279 -13.65 9.21 -5.69
CA ALA A 279 -14.32 9.05 -4.40
C ALA A 279 -13.53 8.15 -3.45
N TYR A 280 -12.93 7.07 -3.96
CA TYR A 280 -12.03 6.21 -3.20
C TYR A 280 -10.82 6.98 -2.66
N PHE A 281 -10.14 7.76 -3.52
CA PHE A 281 -9.04 8.62 -3.11
C PHE A 281 -9.46 9.71 -2.12
N ASP A 282 -10.63 10.32 -2.31
CA ASP A 282 -11.17 11.32 -1.39
C ASP A 282 -11.40 10.76 0.01
N GLY A 283 -11.83 9.49 0.13
CA GLY A 283 -11.91 8.78 1.40
C GLY A 283 -10.55 8.72 2.12
N THR A 284 -9.47 8.38 1.39
CA THR A 284 -8.11 8.40 1.96
C THR A 284 -7.71 9.80 2.44
N CYS A 285 -8.05 10.84 1.67
CA CYS A 285 -7.75 12.22 2.03
C CYS A 285 -8.52 12.68 3.26
N GLU A 286 -9.78 12.25 3.42
CA GLU A 286 -10.57 12.56 4.60
C GLU A 286 -10.00 11.92 5.85
N SER A 287 -9.70 10.61 5.79
CA SER A 287 -9.09 9.87 6.89
C SER A 287 -7.73 10.46 7.29
N LEU A 288 -6.86 10.74 6.32
CA LEU A 288 -5.55 11.35 6.56
C LEU A 288 -5.66 12.75 7.18
N ARG A 289 -6.60 13.58 6.68
CA ARG A 289 -6.83 14.91 7.24
C ARG A 289 -7.30 14.84 8.70
N LYS A 290 -8.20 13.91 9.04
CA LYS A 290 -8.68 13.73 10.42
C LYS A 290 -7.55 13.31 11.36
N ALA A 291 -6.69 12.40 10.93
CA ALA A 291 -5.58 11.89 11.75
C ALA A 291 -4.43 12.89 11.93
N CYS A 292 -4.25 13.80 10.97
CA CYS A 292 -3.16 14.79 10.97
C CYS A 292 -3.58 16.22 11.40
N ALA A 293 -4.85 16.42 11.74
CA ALA A 293 -5.39 17.69 12.23
C ALA A 293 -4.88 17.99 13.65
#